data_AF-A0A934ILP9-F1
#
_entry.id   AF-A0A934ILP9-F1
#
_cell.length_a   1.000
_cell.length_b   1.000
_cell.length_c   1.000
_cell.angle_alpha   90.00
_cell.angle_beta   90.00
_cell.angle_gamma   90.00
#
_symmetry.space_group_name_H-M   'P 1'
#
loop_
_entity.id
_entity.type
_entity.pdbx_description
1 polymer ?
#
loop_
_entity_poly.entity_id
_entity_poly.type
_entity_poly.pdbx_seq_one_letter_code
_entity_poly.pdbx_strand_id
1 'polypeptide(L)'
;MSRETPRAIILHADDDVATVLAPVAAGEVLELVGPGGAAPLAAQSVTARSAIARCHKVAVRGCEAGAQVRKYGAVIGVATAAIAPGDHVHEHNLESRRAQGSKAYG
;
A
#
# COMPACT_ATOMS: atom_id res chain seq x y z
N MET A 1 12.46 -24.60 -9.10
CA MET A 1 12.84 -23.19 -8.94
C MET A 1 12.12 -22.69 -7.70
N SER A 2 12.83 -22.45 -6.60
CA SER A 2 12.25 -21.86 -5.40
C SER A 2 11.82 -20.43 -5.76
N ARG A 3 10.53 -20.11 -5.67
CA ARG A 3 10.09 -18.73 -5.83
C ARG A 3 10.67 -17.91 -4.69
N GLU A 4 11.34 -16.83 -5.03
CA GLU A 4 11.70 -15.79 -4.05
C GLU A 4 10.42 -15.26 -3.38
N THR A 5 10.50 -14.97 -2.08
CA THR A 5 9.37 -14.39 -1.34
C THR A 5 8.94 -13.09 -2.01
N PRO A 6 7.63 -12.88 -2.29
CA PRO A 6 7.18 -11.62 -2.86
C PRO A 6 7.48 -10.47 -1.91
N ARG A 7 7.73 -9.29 -2.47
CA ARG A 7 8.13 -8.09 -1.71
C ARG A 7 7.20 -6.92 -1.98
N ALA A 8 7.06 -6.05 -0.98
CA ALA A 8 6.45 -4.75 -1.13
C ALA A 8 7.33 -3.65 -0.52
N ILE A 9 7.42 -2.51 -1.18
CA ILE A 9 8.26 -1.39 -0.75
C ILE A 9 7.45 -0.37 0.07
N ILE A 10 7.98 -0.03 1.23
CA ILE A 10 7.50 1.04 2.11
C ILE A 10 8.56 2.14 2.17
N LEU A 11 8.18 3.40 1.96
CA LEU A 11 9.15 4.49 1.79
C LEU A 11 9.22 5.43 3.00
N HIS A 12 8.19 5.45 3.83
CA HIS A 12 8.15 6.28 5.04
C HIS A 12 7.61 5.50 6.24
N ALA A 13 8.07 5.85 7.44
CA ALA A 13 7.60 5.23 8.69
C ALA A 13 6.09 5.44 8.94
N ASP A 14 5.54 6.53 8.41
CA ASP A 14 4.11 6.88 8.51
C ASP A 14 3.26 6.34 7.35
N ASP A 15 3.82 5.53 6.46
CA ASP A 15 3.04 4.94 5.37
C ASP A 15 2.01 3.93 5.93
N ASP A 16 0.78 4.03 5.45
CA ASP A 16 -0.30 3.08 5.76
C ASP A 16 -0.33 1.93 4.74
N VAL A 17 0.33 2.12 3.58
CA VAL A 17 0.35 1.18 2.47
C VAL A 17 1.74 1.05 1.81
N ALA A 18 2.09 -0.15 1.35
CA ALA A 18 3.31 -0.44 0.60
C ALA A 18 3.00 -0.67 -0.90
N THR A 19 3.98 -0.54 -1.80
CA THR A 19 3.83 -0.90 -3.24
C THR A 19 4.28 -2.34 -3.46
N VAL A 20 3.43 -3.18 -4.02
CA VAL A 20 3.77 -4.57 -4.35
C VAL A 20 4.73 -4.61 -5.57
N LEU A 21 5.83 -5.38 -5.46
CA LEU A 21 6.90 -5.43 -6.48
C LEU A 21 6.74 -6.55 -7.53
N ALA A 22 5.88 -7.54 -7.26
CA ALA A 22 5.52 -8.64 -8.17
C ALA A 22 4.05 -9.05 -7.92
N PRO A 23 3.35 -9.74 -8.84
CA PRO A 23 2.00 -10.22 -8.55
C PRO A 23 1.99 -11.18 -7.35
N VAL A 24 0.98 -11.03 -6.48
CA VAL A 24 0.83 -11.81 -5.25
C VAL A 24 -0.56 -12.44 -5.19
N ALA A 25 -0.65 -13.69 -4.76
CA ALA A 25 -1.89 -14.41 -4.53
C ALA A 25 -2.43 -14.18 -3.11
N ALA A 26 -3.73 -14.43 -2.91
CA ALA A 26 -4.31 -14.41 -1.58
C ALA A 26 -3.60 -15.44 -0.66
N GLY A 27 -3.30 -15.04 0.57
CA GLY A 27 -2.60 -15.85 1.57
C GLY A 27 -1.08 -15.84 1.46
N GLU A 28 -0.49 -15.30 0.38
CA GLU A 28 0.95 -15.16 0.30
C GLU A 28 1.46 -14.09 1.28
N VAL A 29 2.61 -14.36 1.90
CA VAL A 29 3.30 -13.41 2.78
C VAL A 29 4.24 -12.57 1.93
N LEU A 30 4.07 -11.25 1.99
CA LEU A 30 5.00 -10.30 1.40
C LEU A 30 5.99 -9.83 2.46
N GLU A 31 7.28 -9.82 2.12
CA GLU A 31 8.28 -9.10 2.89
C GLU A 31 8.19 -7.60 2.61
N LEU A 32 8.19 -6.80 3.67
CA LEU A 32 8.25 -5.35 3.56
C LEU A 32 9.72 -4.92 3.49
N VAL A 33 10.05 -4.08 2.51
CA VAL A 33 11.41 -3.58 2.32
C VAL A 33 11.42 -2.05 2.25
N GLY A 34 12.48 -1.45 2.75
CA GLY A 34 12.74 -0.02 2.65
C GLY A 34 13.32 0.39 1.29
N PRO A 35 13.61 1.69 1.11
CA PRO A 35 14.34 2.21 -0.05
C PRO A 35 15.65 1.45 -0.27
N GLY A 36 15.99 1.15 -1.52
CA GLY A 36 17.22 0.42 -1.86
C GLY A 36 17.26 -1.05 -1.40
N GLY A 37 16.12 -1.61 -0.96
CA GLY A 37 16.06 -2.99 -0.46
C GLY A 37 16.56 -3.16 0.97
N ALA A 38 16.75 -2.06 1.71
CA ALA A 38 17.10 -2.09 3.12
C ALA A 38 15.97 -2.70 3.97
N ALA A 39 16.28 -3.04 5.23
CA ALA A 39 15.28 -3.43 6.20
C ALA A 39 14.16 -2.36 6.29
N PRO A 40 12.89 -2.78 6.42
CA PRO A 40 11.76 -1.85 6.45
C PRO A 40 11.82 -0.97 7.71
N LEU A 41 11.23 0.23 7.61
CA LEU A 41 11.08 1.16 8.73
C LEU A 41 9.97 0.76 9.71
N ALA A 42 9.17 -0.26 9.38
CA ALA A 42 8.03 -0.77 10.16
C ALA A 42 7.97 -2.31 10.08
N ALA A 43 6.80 -2.93 10.31
CA ALA A 43 6.58 -4.38 10.29
C ALA A 43 7.38 -5.11 9.19
N GLN A 44 7.87 -6.33 9.47
CA GLN A 44 8.76 -7.04 8.55
C GLN A 44 8.04 -7.73 7.39
N SER A 45 6.75 -8.03 7.56
CA SER A 45 5.95 -8.71 6.55
C SER A 45 4.45 -8.41 6.69
N VAL A 46 3.68 -8.74 5.65
CA VAL A 46 2.22 -8.69 5.65
C VAL A 46 1.66 -9.82 4.79
N THR A 47 0.57 -10.45 5.23
CA THR A 47 -0.13 -11.48 4.46
C THR A 47 -1.18 -10.85 3.55
N ALA A 48 -1.13 -11.12 2.25
CA ALA A 48 -2.13 -10.65 1.30
C ALA A 48 -3.51 -11.27 1.60
N ARG A 49 -4.54 -10.44 1.72
CA ARG A 49 -5.92 -10.90 1.94
C ARG A 49 -6.66 -11.23 0.64
N SER A 50 -6.16 -10.72 -0.48
CA SER A 50 -6.64 -11.00 -1.84
C SER A 50 -5.46 -11.08 -2.80
N ALA A 51 -5.70 -11.46 -4.07
CA ALA A 51 -4.69 -11.28 -5.09
C ALA A 51 -4.39 -9.77 -5.30
N ILE A 52 -3.11 -9.42 -5.49
CA ILE A 52 -2.65 -8.04 -5.68
C ILE A 52 -1.70 -7.99 -6.86
N ALA A 53 -1.99 -7.13 -7.83
CA ALA A 53 -1.14 -6.95 -9.00
C ALA A 53 0.16 -6.21 -8.64
N ARG A 54 1.18 -6.39 -9.48
CA ARG A 54 2.41 -5.59 -9.40
C ARG A 54 2.09 -4.09 -9.50
N CYS A 55 2.83 -3.26 -8.77
CA CYS A 55 2.67 -1.81 -8.65
C CYS A 55 1.38 -1.35 -7.92
N HIS A 56 0.53 -2.27 -7.47
CA HIS A 56 -0.62 -1.92 -6.65
C HIS A 56 -0.23 -1.78 -5.18
N LYS A 57 -1.18 -1.32 -4.35
CA LYS A 57 -0.93 -1.03 -2.94
C LYS A 57 -1.46 -2.15 -2.06
N VAL A 58 -0.67 -2.56 -1.07
CA VAL A 58 -1.10 -3.43 0.02
C VAL A 58 -1.11 -2.62 1.32
N ALA A 59 -2.16 -2.75 2.12
CA ALA A 59 -2.22 -2.11 3.43
C ALA A 59 -1.23 -2.76 4.40
N VAL A 60 -0.44 -1.95 5.10
CA VAL A 60 0.49 -2.44 6.14
C VAL A 60 -0.04 -2.14 7.55
N ARG A 61 -1.04 -1.26 7.65
CA ARG A 61 -1.76 -0.90 8.87
C ARG A 61 -3.26 -0.89 8.59
N GLY A 62 -4.06 -1.05 9.64
CA GLY A 62 -5.52 -0.91 9.54
C GLY A 62 -5.92 0.56 9.42
N CYS A 63 -6.97 0.83 8.65
CA CYS A 63 -7.59 2.15 8.53
C CYS A 63 -9.13 1.99 8.57
N GLU A 64 -9.79 2.79 9.40
CA GLU A 64 -11.25 2.85 9.42
C GLU A 64 -11.78 3.58 8.18
N ALA A 65 -13.06 3.34 7.83
CA ALA A 65 -13.73 4.12 6.80
C ALA A 65 -13.71 5.62 7.17
N GLY A 66 -13.43 6.48 6.19
CA GLY A 66 -13.25 7.93 6.40
C GLY A 66 -11.87 8.34 6.91
N ALA A 67 -10.99 7.40 7.25
CA ALA A 67 -9.63 7.71 7.67
C ALA A 67 -8.73 8.13 6.49
N GLN A 68 -7.75 8.99 6.77
CA GLN A 68 -6.72 9.34 5.79
C GLN A 68 -5.76 8.17 5.58
N VAL A 69 -5.44 7.89 4.32
CA VAL A 69 -4.46 6.87 3.93
C VAL A 69 -3.19 7.56 3.43
N ARG A 70 -2.03 7.18 4.00
CA ARG A 70 -0.73 7.77 3.68
C ARG A 70 0.17 6.88 2.83
N LYS A 71 0.92 7.54 1.97
CA LYS A 71 2.03 6.97 1.21
C LYS A 71 3.06 8.05 0.93
N TYR A 72 4.35 7.70 1.01
CA TYR A 72 5.46 8.64 0.91
C TYR A 72 5.45 9.68 2.04
N GLY A 73 4.90 9.32 3.20
CA GLY A 73 4.67 10.25 4.32
C GLY A 73 3.56 11.29 4.08
N ALA A 74 2.85 11.24 2.95
CA ALA A 74 1.80 12.18 2.59
C ALA A 74 0.44 11.49 2.46
N VAL A 75 -0.64 12.22 2.74
CA VAL A 75 -2.02 11.70 2.56
C VAL A 75 -2.33 11.60 1.07
N ILE A 76 -2.63 10.40 0.58
CA ILE A 76 -2.96 10.13 -0.83
C ILE A 76 -4.47 10.01 -1.09
N GLY A 77 -5.27 9.93 -0.03
CA GLY A 77 -6.70 9.71 -0.14
C GLY A 77 -7.38 9.46 1.19
N VAL A 78 -8.66 9.13 1.11
CA VAL A 78 -9.52 8.77 2.23
C VAL A 78 -10.07 7.37 1.97
N ALA A 79 -10.04 6.51 2.98
CA ALA A 79 -10.59 5.16 2.88
C ALA A 79 -12.12 5.25 2.73
N THR A 80 -12.69 4.61 1.70
CA THR A 80 -14.15 4.59 1.48
C THR A 80 -14.84 3.44 2.22
N ALA A 81 -14.05 2.48 2.71
CA ALA A 81 -14.44 1.38 3.57
C ALA A 81 -13.32 1.10 4.58
N ALA A 82 -13.58 0.27 5.58
CA ALA A 82 -12.51 -0.20 6.46
C ALA A 82 -11.48 -1.01 5.65
N ILE A 83 -10.20 -0.78 5.91
CA ILE A 83 -9.06 -1.43 5.26
C ILE A 83 -8.27 -2.15 6.36
N ALA A 84 -8.15 -3.47 6.26
CA ALA A 84 -7.33 -4.28 7.16
C ALA A 84 -5.89 -4.43 6.61
N PRO A 85 -4.88 -4.68 7.47
CA PRO A 85 -3.55 -5.06 7.00
C PRO A 85 -3.62 -6.24 6.02
N GLY A 86 -2.94 -6.13 4.89
CA GLY A 86 -2.96 -7.12 3.82
C GLY A 86 -4.01 -6.91 2.74
N ASP A 87 -4.95 -5.97 2.91
CA ASP A 87 -5.94 -5.65 1.88
C ASP A 87 -5.29 -4.93 0.69
N HIS A 88 -5.85 -5.20 -0.50
CA HIS A 88 -5.51 -4.48 -1.72
C HIS A 88 -6.12 -3.07 -1.67
N VAL A 89 -5.30 -2.02 -1.70
CA VAL A 89 -5.76 -0.62 -1.64
C VAL A 89 -5.81 0.01 -3.04
N HIS A 90 -7.02 0.26 -3.54
CA HIS A 90 -7.28 0.85 -4.86
C HIS A 90 -8.60 1.65 -4.84
N GLU A 91 -9.04 2.12 -6.00
CA GLU A 91 -10.30 2.87 -6.19
C GLU A 91 -11.56 2.28 -5.54
N HIS A 92 -11.61 0.97 -5.30
CA HIS A 92 -12.77 0.34 -4.66
C HIS A 92 -12.87 0.62 -3.15
N ASN A 93 -11.73 0.90 -2.47
CA ASN A 93 -11.68 1.18 -1.03
C ASN A 93 -10.91 2.46 -0.69
N LEU A 94 -10.47 3.22 -1.69
CA LEU A 94 -9.73 4.47 -1.53
C LEU A 94 -10.23 5.52 -2.53
N GLU A 95 -10.74 6.62 -1.99
CA GLU A 95 -10.96 7.84 -2.75
C GLU A 95 -9.65 8.65 -2.76
N SER A 96 -9.00 8.72 -3.93
CA SER A 96 -7.73 9.44 -4.04
C SER A 96 -7.94 10.94 -3.95
N ARG A 97 -7.10 11.61 -3.15
CA ARG A 97 -6.85 13.04 -3.28
C ARG A 97 -6.06 13.27 -4.57
N ARG A 98 -6.74 13.17 -5.72
CA ARG A 98 -6.25 13.90 -6.90
C ARG A 98 -6.15 15.36 -6.47
N ALA A 99 -5.05 16.03 -6.77
CA ALA A 99 -5.03 17.49 -6.70
C ALA A 99 -6.31 17.95 -7.40
N GLN A 100 -7.22 18.60 -6.66
CA GLN A 100 -8.29 19.34 -7.32
C GLN A 100 -7.55 20.27 -8.25
N GLY A 101 -7.65 20.00 -9.56
CA GLY A 101 -6.83 20.67 -10.55
C GLY A 101 -6.98 22.17 -10.31
N SER A 102 -5.88 22.85 -10.04
CA SER A 102 -5.86 24.27 -10.28
C SER A 102 -6.22 24.43 -11.75
N LYS A 103 -7.46 24.84 -12.03
CA LYS A 103 -7.77 25.47 -13.31
C LYS A 103 -6.90 26.72 -13.36
N ALA A 104 -5.78 26.63 -14.04
CA ALA A 104 -5.02 27.76 -14.52
C ALA A 104 -4.26 27.32 -15.78
N TYR A 105 -5.01 27.00 -16.84
CA TYR A 105 -4.56 27.43 -18.16
C TYR A 105 -5.12 28.84 -18.34
N GLY A 106 -4.28 29.82 -18.00
CA GLY A 106 -4.35 31.16 -18.57
C GLY A 106 -3.41 31.21 -19.76
#